data_AF-A0AAD5BWQ3-F1
#
_entry.id   AF-A0AAD5BWQ3-F1
#
_cell.length_a   1.000
_cell.length_b   1.000
_cell.length_c   1.000
_cell.angle_alpha   90.00
_cell.angle_beta   90.00
_cell.angle_gamma   90.00
#
_symmetry.space_group_name_H-M   'P 1'
#
loop_
_entity.id
_entity.type
_entity.pdbx_description
1 polymer ?
#
loop_
_entity_poly.entity_id
_entity_poly.type
_entity_poly.pdbx_seq_one_letter_code
_entity_poly.pdbx_strand_id
1 'polypeptide(L)'
;NEAGNVPYINLKGYILGNPLTFPEENNYKIRFANGMGLISDELYKSLVHTCQGEYRYEYISENNIECRQNLELYEKLIKLPTQKLLNEHHSASSVYCPIYKSYVVNYWVLEASVREALHTRKGTISEWKRCAENLNFTRTFYDVRPKHQYLSKKGYRSLIYSGDHDMKIPHHSTQAWIRDLNYSVVDQWRSWKVH
;
A
#
# COMPACT_ATOMS: atom_id res chain seq x y z
N ASN A 1 27.06 -7.83 15.82
CA ASN A 1 25.74 -8.52 15.76
C ASN A 1 25.68 -9.50 16.93
N GLU A 2 24.64 -10.33 17.08
CA GLU A 2 24.54 -11.31 18.19
C GLU A 2 25.70 -12.33 18.20
N ALA A 3 26.46 -12.43 17.09
CA ALA A 3 27.68 -13.20 16.96
C ALA A 3 28.97 -12.38 17.23
N GLY A 4 28.89 -11.18 17.82
CA GLY A 4 30.07 -10.36 18.17
C GLY A 4 30.77 -9.66 17.00
N ASN A 5 30.36 -9.91 15.75
CA ASN A 5 31.01 -9.29 14.58
C ASN A 5 30.65 -7.81 14.45
N VAL A 6 31.64 -6.99 14.08
CA VAL A 6 31.41 -5.59 13.68
C VAL A 6 30.66 -5.60 12.34
N PRO A 7 29.43 -5.07 12.27
CA PRO A 7 28.68 -5.03 11.02
C PRO A 7 29.32 -4.02 10.06
N TYR A 8 29.53 -4.42 8.81
CA TYR A 8 30.00 -3.52 7.75
C TYR A 8 29.04 -2.34 7.48
N ILE A 9 27.76 -2.50 7.82
CA ILE A 9 26.73 -1.48 7.65
C ILE A 9 26.39 -0.86 9.01
N ASN A 10 26.59 0.44 9.12
CA ASN A 10 26.22 1.25 10.29
C ASN A 10 24.77 1.75 10.18
N LEU A 11 23.81 0.84 10.31
CA LEU A 11 22.39 1.16 10.17
C LEU A 11 21.96 2.16 11.25
N LYS A 12 21.26 3.24 10.84
CA LYS A 12 20.75 4.27 11.76
C LYS A 12 19.24 4.21 11.99
N GLY A 13 18.53 3.57 11.08
CA GLY A 13 17.07 3.55 11.06
C GLY A 13 16.54 3.27 9.66
N TYR A 14 15.22 3.35 9.51
CA TYR A 14 14.53 3.10 8.24
C TYR A 14 13.28 3.97 8.12
N ILE A 15 12.83 4.19 6.90
CA ILE A 15 11.63 4.96 6.59
C ILE A 15 10.72 4.11 5.72
N LEU A 16 9.41 4.11 6.00
CA LEU A 16 8.40 3.39 5.24
C LEU A 16 7.26 4.32 4.84
N GLY A 17 6.98 4.37 3.53
CA GLY A 17 5.81 5.03 2.97
C GLY A 17 4.75 4.02 2.61
N ASN A 18 3.54 4.15 3.16
CA ASN A 18 2.39 3.29 2.87
C ASN A 18 2.70 1.77 2.99
N PRO A 19 3.22 1.30 4.13
CA PRO A 19 3.71 -0.08 4.24
C PRO A 19 2.60 -1.12 4.42
N LEU A 20 2.61 -2.17 3.59
CA LEU A 20 1.87 -3.41 3.88
C LEU A 20 2.59 -4.18 4.99
N THR A 21 1.94 -4.33 6.14
CA THR A 21 2.57 -4.77 7.39
C THR A 21 1.95 -6.05 7.96
N PHE A 22 0.64 -6.25 7.81
CA PHE A 22 -0.06 -7.42 8.34
C PHE A 22 -1.28 -7.81 7.48
N PRO A 23 -1.78 -9.06 7.55
CA PRO A 23 -2.83 -9.54 6.64
C PRO A 23 -4.17 -8.82 6.76
N GLU A 24 -4.56 -8.42 7.97
CA GLU A 24 -5.87 -7.81 8.25
C GLU A 24 -5.97 -6.34 7.80
N GLU A 25 -4.92 -5.75 7.20
CA GLU A 25 -4.97 -4.36 6.71
C GLU A 25 -6.06 -4.12 5.67
N ASN A 26 -6.45 -5.16 4.92
CA ASN A 26 -7.55 -5.08 3.98
C ASN A 26 -8.87 -4.67 4.67
N ASN A 27 -9.04 -4.98 5.96
CA ASN A 27 -10.27 -4.67 6.67
C ASN A 27 -10.45 -3.16 6.94
N TYR A 28 -9.39 -2.36 6.79
CA TYR A 28 -9.45 -0.91 6.94
C TYR A 28 -9.95 -0.18 5.68
N LYS A 29 -10.02 -0.88 4.53
CA LYS A 29 -10.39 -0.27 3.25
C LYS A 29 -11.84 0.18 3.20
N ILE A 30 -12.75 -0.55 3.84
CA ILE A 30 -14.18 -0.21 3.84
C ILE A 30 -14.45 1.07 4.64
N ARG A 31 -13.88 1.17 5.85
CA ARG A 31 -13.95 2.41 6.65
C ARG A 31 -13.32 3.57 5.90
N PHE A 32 -12.17 3.34 5.25
CA PHE A 32 -11.52 4.36 4.43
C PHE A 32 -12.42 4.83 3.29
N ALA A 33 -13.04 3.91 2.54
CA ALA A 33 -13.92 4.25 1.43
C ALA A 33 -15.13 5.07 1.88
N ASN A 34 -15.75 4.72 3.00
CA ASN A 34 -16.83 5.53 3.57
C ASN A 34 -16.34 6.93 4.01
N GLY A 35 -15.22 7.00 4.72
CA GLY A 35 -14.64 8.28 5.16
C GLY A 35 -14.23 9.23 4.01
N MET A 36 -13.95 8.67 2.82
CA MET A 36 -13.65 9.42 1.60
C MET A 36 -14.89 9.66 0.71
N GLY A 37 -16.09 9.24 1.14
CA GLY A 37 -17.33 9.41 0.40
C GLY A 37 -17.46 8.53 -0.86
N LEU A 38 -16.69 7.44 -0.95
CA LEU A 38 -16.70 6.51 -2.09
C LEU A 38 -17.85 5.49 -2.01
N ILE A 39 -18.38 5.26 -0.82
CA ILE A 39 -19.56 4.43 -0.57
C ILE A 39 -20.51 5.15 0.39
N SER A 40 -21.80 4.83 0.28
CA SER A 40 -22.82 5.44 1.13
C SER A 40 -22.75 4.94 2.58
N ASP A 41 -23.32 5.71 3.51
CA ASP A 41 -23.41 5.33 4.92
C ASP A 41 -24.27 4.08 5.13
N GLU A 42 -25.30 3.88 4.31
CA GLU A 42 -26.16 2.70 4.36
C GLU A 42 -25.38 1.44 4.01
N LEU A 43 -24.60 1.47 2.92
CA LEU A 43 -23.75 0.35 2.53
C LEU A 43 -22.67 0.09 3.58
N TYR A 44 -22.03 1.14 4.11
CA TYR A 44 -21.04 1.00 5.17
C TYR A 44 -21.62 0.34 6.43
N LYS A 45 -22.77 0.82 6.92
CA LYS A 45 -23.45 0.25 8.09
C LYS A 45 -23.87 -1.20 7.86
N SER A 46 -24.39 -1.51 6.67
CA SER A 46 -24.76 -2.87 6.30
C SER A 46 -23.53 -3.80 6.29
N LEU A 47 -22.42 -3.40 5.64
CA LEU A 47 -21.15 -4.14 5.66
C LEU A 47 -20.65 -4.40 7.08
N VAL A 48 -20.63 -3.38 7.94
CA VAL A 48 -20.20 -3.53 9.35
C VAL A 48 -21.08 -4.54 10.09
N HIS A 49 -22.39 -4.48 9.88
CA HIS A 49 -23.35 -5.36 10.53
C HIS A 49 -23.24 -6.81 10.03
N THR A 50 -23.23 -7.01 8.72
CA THR A 50 -23.31 -8.34 8.09
C THR A 50 -21.98 -9.06 8.10
N CYS A 51 -20.86 -8.34 7.98
CA CYS A 51 -19.52 -8.91 7.86
C CYS A 51 -18.72 -8.89 9.19
N GLN A 52 -19.23 -8.22 10.22
CA GLN A 52 -18.66 -8.24 11.58
C GLN A 52 -17.17 -7.86 11.67
N GLY A 53 -16.71 -6.98 10.76
CA GLY A 53 -15.33 -6.48 10.74
C GLY A 53 -14.33 -7.36 9.99
N GLU A 54 -14.74 -8.49 9.43
CA GLU A 54 -13.93 -9.30 8.52
C GLU A 54 -14.43 -9.13 7.08
N TYR A 55 -13.57 -8.63 6.20
CA TYR A 55 -13.93 -8.27 4.83
C TYR A 55 -13.07 -8.98 3.80
N ARG A 56 -12.17 -9.87 4.25
CA ARG A 56 -11.42 -10.78 3.40
C ARG A 56 -12.30 -11.97 3.01
N TYR A 57 -12.54 -12.15 1.71
CA TYR A 57 -13.45 -13.16 1.18
C TYR A 57 -13.16 -14.58 1.68
N GLU A 58 -11.88 -14.91 1.85
CA GLU A 58 -11.43 -16.23 2.30
C GLU A 58 -11.81 -16.56 3.76
N TYR A 59 -12.21 -15.57 4.55
CA TYR A 59 -12.63 -15.73 5.95
C TYR A 59 -14.14 -15.53 6.16
N ILE A 60 -14.90 -15.28 5.09
CA ILE A 60 -16.36 -15.10 5.16
C ILE A 60 -17.05 -16.43 4.85
N SER A 61 -18.11 -16.77 5.60
CA SER A 61 -18.91 -18.00 5.40
C SER A 61 -19.70 -17.97 4.09
N GLU A 62 -19.75 -19.07 3.34
CA GLU A 62 -20.49 -19.15 2.05
C GLU A 62 -21.97 -18.84 2.21
N ASN A 63 -22.52 -19.13 3.39
CA ASN A 63 -23.91 -18.88 3.73
C ASN A 63 -24.19 -17.43 4.12
N ASN A 64 -23.17 -16.59 4.32
CA ASN A 64 -23.34 -15.16 4.58
C ASN A 64 -23.53 -14.40 3.26
N ILE A 65 -24.67 -14.66 2.61
CA ILE A 65 -25.02 -14.14 1.29
C ILE A 65 -25.05 -12.60 1.31
N GLU A 66 -25.63 -12.01 2.36
CA GLU A 66 -25.78 -10.56 2.50
C GLU A 66 -24.41 -9.86 2.56
N CYS A 67 -23.47 -10.35 3.38
CA CYS A 67 -22.13 -9.79 3.43
C CYS A 67 -21.41 -9.88 2.08
N ARG A 68 -21.51 -11.02 1.38
CA ARG A 68 -20.88 -11.19 0.05
C ARG A 68 -21.45 -10.24 -0.99
N GLN A 69 -22.77 -10.14 -1.07
CA GLN A 69 -23.44 -9.22 -2.01
C GLN A 69 -23.05 -7.76 -1.73
N ASN A 70 -22.98 -7.38 -0.46
CA ASN A 70 -22.53 -6.05 -0.06
C ASN A 70 -21.05 -5.81 -0.42
N LEU A 71 -20.18 -6.81 -0.25
CA LEU A 71 -18.77 -6.72 -0.65
C LEU A 71 -18.60 -6.65 -2.17
N GLU A 72 -19.40 -7.38 -2.93
CA GLU A 72 -19.43 -7.28 -4.39
C GLU A 72 -19.86 -5.89 -4.85
N LEU A 73 -20.90 -5.32 -4.21
CA LEU A 73 -21.33 -3.96 -4.47
C LEU A 73 -20.23 -2.95 -4.12
N TYR A 74 -19.60 -3.10 -2.95
CA TYR A 74 -18.44 -2.31 -2.55
C TYR A 74 -17.33 -2.35 -3.61
N GLU A 75 -16.93 -3.55 -4.05
CA GLU A 75 -15.90 -3.72 -5.06
C GLU A 75 -16.24 -3.03 -6.38
N LYS A 76 -17.49 -3.18 -6.83
CA LYS A 76 -17.99 -2.51 -8.02
C LYS A 76 -17.89 -1.00 -7.86
N LEU A 77 -18.33 -0.46 -6.72
CA LEU A 77 -18.31 0.98 -6.44
C LEU A 77 -16.89 1.54 -6.34
N ILE A 78 -15.91 0.83 -5.79
CA ILE A 78 -14.52 1.34 -5.72
C ILE A 78 -13.75 1.19 -7.05
N LYS A 79 -14.14 0.23 -7.90
CA LYS A 79 -13.60 0.07 -9.27
C LYS A 79 -14.15 1.15 -10.22
N LEU A 80 -15.38 1.62 -10.01
CA LEU A 80 -16.05 2.61 -10.85
C LEU A 80 -15.39 4.01 -10.88
N PRO A 81 -14.91 4.63 -9.78
CA PRO A 81 -14.20 5.90 -9.85
C PRO A 81 -12.81 5.71 -10.47
N THR A 82 -12.19 4.53 -10.36
CA THR A 82 -10.93 4.28 -11.06
C THR A 82 -11.16 4.17 -12.57
N GLN A 83 -12.13 3.38 -13.04
CA GLN A 83 -12.34 3.19 -14.48
C GLN A 83 -13.07 4.35 -15.17
N LYS A 84 -14.02 5.01 -14.51
CA LYS A 84 -14.79 6.12 -15.11
C LYS A 84 -13.97 7.42 -15.18
N LEU A 85 -13.15 7.73 -14.16
CA LEU A 85 -12.15 8.80 -14.26
C LEU A 85 -11.08 8.47 -15.32
N LEU A 86 -10.69 7.20 -15.48
CA LEU A 86 -9.81 6.77 -16.57
C LEU A 86 -10.46 6.94 -17.95
N ASN A 87 -11.78 6.74 -18.07
CA ASN A 87 -12.47 6.73 -19.35
C ASN A 87 -12.98 8.11 -19.80
N GLU A 88 -13.35 9.00 -18.87
CA GLU A 88 -13.76 10.40 -19.18
C GLU A 88 -12.57 11.27 -19.64
N HIS A 89 -11.33 10.81 -19.43
CA HIS A 89 -10.11 11.48 -19.90
C HIS A 89 -9.62 11.07 -21.30
N HIS A 90 -10.36 10.24 -22.05
CA HIS A 90 -9.96 9.85 -23.41
C HIS A 90 -10.23 10.90 -24.50
N SER A 91 -10.83 12.06 -24.17
CA SER A 91 -11.16 13.10 -25.18
C SER A 91 -10.37 14.42 -25.04
N ALA A 92 -9.40 14.54 -24.12
CA ALA A 92 -8.52 15.71 -24.09
C ALA A 92 -7.21 15.34 -23.41
N SER A 93 -6.12 15.94 -23.88
CA SER A 93 -4.72 15.82 -23.44
C SER A 93 -4.51 15.95 -21.92
N SER A 94 -4.94 14.97 -21.14
CA SER A 94 -4.71 14.95 -19.71
C SER A 94 -3.36 14.28 -19.43
N VAL A 95 -2.38 15.14 -19.18
CA VAL A 95 -1.02 14.83 -18.72
C VAL A 95 -1.00 14.09 -17.36
N TYR A 96 -2.17 13.74 -16.80
CA TYR A 96 -2.35 13.35 -15.41
C TYR A 96 -2.96 11.96 -15.19
N CYS A 97 -2.76 11.02 -16.11
CA CYS A 97 -3.11 9.61 -15.88
C CYS A 97 -1.90 8.83 -15.29
N PRO A 98 -2.04 8.03 -14.21
CA PRO A 98 -0.98 7.15 -13.68
C PRO A 98 -0.42 6.19 -14.74
N ILE A 99 -1.24 5.85 -15.73
CA ILE A 99 -0.89 5.07 -16.90
C ILE A 99 0.14 5.82 -17.76
N TYR A 100 0.05 7.14 -17.91
CA TYR A 100 1.00 7.93 -18.71
C TYR A 100 2.39 8.03 -18.06
N LYS A 101 2.48 8.19 -16.73
CA LYS A 101 3.77 8.18 -16.00
C LYS A 101 4.56 6.92 -16.27
N SER A 102 3.83 5.81 -16.41
CA SER A 102 4.43 4.52 -16.70
C SER A 102 5.07 4.48 -18.09
N TYR A 103 4.41 5.06 -19.10
CA TYR A 103 4.92 5.12 -20.46
C TYR A 103 6.16 6.00 -20.61
N VAL A 104 6.16 7.20 -20.02
CA VAL A 104 7.30 8.14 -20.16
C VAL A 104 8.60 7.54 -19.63
N VAL A 105 8.55 6.88 -18.47
CA VAL A 105 9.72 6.19 -17.90
C VAL A 105 10.20 5.08 -18.84
N ASN A 106 9.28 4.30 -19.42
CA ASN A 106 9.62 3.22 -20.32
C ASN A 106 10.32 3.73 -21.60
N TYR A 107 9.86 4.85 -22.17
CA TYR A 107 10.56 5.46 -23.31
C TYR A 107 11.93 5.96 -22.90
N TRP A 108 12.00 6.76 -21.85
CA TRP A 108 13.25 7.36 -21.37
C TRP A 108 14.32 6.32 -21.03
N VAL A 109 13.97 5.24 -20.32
CA VAL A 109 14.95 4.22 -19.90
C VAL A 109 15.42 3.32 -21.05
N LEU A 110 14.67 3.27 -22.15
CA LEU A 110 15.04 2.50 -23.34
C LEU A 110 15.94 3.28 -24.31
N GLU A 111 16.04 4.61 -24.16
CA GLU A 111 16.95 5.45 -24.95
C GLU A 111 18.40 4.97 -24.87
N ALA A 112 19.08 4.90 -26.01
CA ALA A 112 20.43 4.34 -26.10
C ALA A 112 21.44 5.09 -25.20
N SER A 113 21.34 6.41 -25.17
CA SER A 113 22.18 7.27 -24.33
C SER A 113 21.93 7.04 -22.84
N VAL A 114 20.67 6.82 -22.43
CA VAL A 114 20.31 6.53 -21.05
C VAL A 114 20.82 5.15 -20.65
N ARG A 115 20.67 4.14 -21.53
CA ARG A 115 21.18 2.78 -21.29
C ARG A 115 22.70 2.75 -21.17
N GLU A 116 23.40 3.52 -21.98
CA GLU A 116 24.85 3.67 -21.92
C GLU A 116 25.28 4.34 -20.61
N ALA A 117 24.61 5.44 -20.22
CA ALA A 117 24.87 6.16 -18.98
C ALA A 117 24.59 5.32 -17.72
N LEU A 118 23.57 4.45 -17.76
CA LEU A 118 23.25 3.50 -16.70
C LEU A 118 24.11 2.22 -16.76
N HIS A 119 25.06 2.15 -17.68
CA HIS A 119 25.91 0.97 -17.92
C HIS A 119 25.12 -0.33 -18.12
N THR A 120 23.96 -0.23 -18.78
CA THR A 120 23.14 -1.38 -19.12
C THR A 120 23.87 -2.22 -20.17
N ARG A 121 24.01 -3.52 -19.92
CA ARG A 121 24.66 -4.43 -20.85
C ARG A 121 23.89 -4.47 -22.18
N LYS A 122 24.59 -4.22 -23.29
CA LYS A 122 23.97 -4.23 -24.63
C LYS A 122 23.42 -5.63 -24.93
N GLY A 123 22.21 -5.70 -25.48
CA GLY A 123 21.55 -6.94 -25.87
C GLY A 123 20.88 -7.76 -24.74
N THR A 124 20.98 -7.38 -23.47
CA THR A 124 20.39 -8.19 -22.37
C THR A 124 18.96 -7.83 -21.99
N ILE A 125 18.52 -6.61 -22.30
CA ILE A 125 17.18 -6.10 -21.99
C ILE A 125 16.57 -5.55 -23.26
N SER A 126 15.50 -6.18 -23.74
CA SER A 126 14.73 -5.72 -24.90
C SER A 126 13.58 -4.80 -24.51
N GLU A 127 13.03 -4.97 -23.32
CA GLU A 127 11.89 -4.23 -22.78
C GLU A 127 12.14 -3.90 -21.30
N TRP A 128 11.81 -2.68 -20.88
CA TRP A 128 11.84 -2.32 -19.47
C TRP A 128 10.45 -2.49 -18.85
N LYS A 129 10.36 -3.36 -17.84
CA LYS A 129 9.13 -3.64 -17.09
C LYS A 129 9.26 -3.13 -15.67
N ARG A 130 8.40 -2.20 -15.28
CA ARG A 130 8.40 -1.61 -13.92
C ARG A 130 8.04 -2.62 -12.84
N CYS A 131 6.99 -3.42 -13.10
CA CYS A 131 6.53 -4.48 -12.23
C CYS A 131 6.54 -5.77 -13.04
N ALA A 132 7.44 -6.69 -12.72
CA ALA A 132 7.43 -8.01 -13.32
C ALA A 132 6.39 -8.89 -12.62
N GLU A 133 5.42 -9.38 -13.37
CA GLU A 133 4.32 -10.20 -12.83
C GLU A 133 4.76 -11.63 -12.50
N ASN A 134 5.83 -12.10 -13.15
CA ASN A 134 6.31 -13.48 -13.10
C ASN A 134 7.62 -13.63 -12.31
N LEU A 135 7.79 -12.84 -11.24
CA LEU A 135 8.91 -13.04 -10.32
C LEU A 135 8.68 -14.31 -9.51
N ASN A 136 9.64 -15.24 -9.57
CA ASN A 136 9.61 -16.44 -8.74
C ASN A 136 10.12 -16.09 -7.34
N PHE A 137 9.20 -15.82 -6.41
CA PHE A 137 9.51 -15.60 -5.00
C PHE A 137 8.47 -16.27 -4.10
N THR A 138 8.91 -16.69 -2.92
CA THR A 138 8.04 -17.24 -1.88
C THR A 138 7.94 -16.23 -0.74
N ARG A 139 6.73 -15.82 -0.37
CA ARG A 139 6.51 -14.97 0.79
C ARG A 139 6.69 -15.80 2.07
N THR A 140 7.71 -15.46 2.85
CA THR A 140 8.05 -16.16 4.10
C THR A 140 7.48 -15.51 5.36
N PHE A 141 7.10 -14.22 5.27
CA PHE A 141 6.49 -13.48 6.37
C PHE A 141 5.23 -12.74 5.89
N TYR A 142 4.13 -12.95 6.61
CA TYR A 142 2.85 -12.29 6.35
C TYR A 142 2.58 -11.14 7.32
N ASP A 143 3.12 -11.24 8.53
CA ASP A 143 3.10 -10.21 9.56
C ASP A 143 4.54 -9.80 9.91
N VAL A 144 4.86 -8.52 9.72
CA VAL A 144 6.18 -7.96 10.01
C VAL A 144 6.19 -7.07 11.26
N ARG A 145 5.08 -6.93 11.98
CA ARG A 145 5.01 -6.20 13.27
C ARG A 145 6.06 -6.70 14.28
N PRO A 146 6.31 -8.02 14.45
CA PRO A 146 7.37 -8.50 15.34
C PRO A 146 8.78 -8.05 14.92
N LYS A 147 9.02 -7.85 13.62
CA LYS A 147 10.30 -7.34 13.11
C LYS A 147 10.48 -5.86 13.44
N HIS A 148 9.40 -5.07 13.33
CA HIS A 148 9.41 -3.67 13.78
C HIS A 148 9.72 -3.55 15.27
N GLN A 149 9.12 -4.41 16.11
CA GLN A 149 9.43 -4.48 17.54
C GLN A 149 10.89 -4.84 17.81
N TYR A 150 11.41 -5.87 17.13
CA TYR A 150 12.80 -6.29 17.27
C TYR A 150 13.77 -5.15 16.91
N LEU A 151 13.57 -4.48 15.78
CA LEU A 151 14.44 -3.38 15.34
C LEU A 151 14.37 -2.18 16.30
N SER A 152 13.18 -1.88 16.83
CA SER A 152 13.00 -0.81 17.81
C SER A 152 13.74 -1.12 19.11
N LYS A 153 13.67 -2.37 19.60
CA LYS A 153 14.42 -2.84 20.79
C LYS A 153 15.94 -2.78 20.61
N LYS A 154 16.44 -2.88 19.38
CA LYS A 154 17.86 -2.68 19.05
C LYS A 154 18.28 -1.21 18.96
N GLY A 155 17.34 -0.27 19.12
CA GLY A 155 17.61 1.17 19.09
C GLY A 155 17.56 1.80 17.69
N TYR A 156 17.05 1.08 16.68
CA TYR A 156 16.89 1.66 15.35
C TYR A 156 15.64 2.53 15.28
N ARG A 157 15.83 3.78 14.84
CA ARG A 157 14.72 4.72 14.64
C ARG A 157 13.93 4.36 13.38
N SER A 158 12.63 4.56 13.42
CA SER A 158 11.77 4.41 12.25
C SER A 158 10.88 5.63 12.06
N LEU A 159 10.68 6.01 10.80
CA LEU A 159 9.63 6.93 10.39
C LEU A 159 8.65 6.16 9.51
N ILE A 160 7.40 6.08 9.95
CA ILE A 160 6.31 5.47 9.19
C ILE A 160 5.37 6.59 8.78
N TYR A 161 5.14 6.73 7.49
CA TYR A 161 4.24 7.74 6.94
C TYR A 161 3.32 7.10 5.90
N SER A 162 2.13 7.66 5.75
CA SER A 162 1.16 7.21 4.75
C SER A 162 0.51 8.43 4.11
N GLY A 163 0.39 8.40 2.78
CA GLY A 163 -0.51 9.32 2.07
C GLY A 163 -1.95 9.07 2.50
N ASP A 164 -2.67 10.13 2.87
CA ASP A 164 -4.04 10.05 3.39
C ASP A 164 -5.09 9.71 2.31
N HIS A 165 -4.72 9.79 1.03
CA HIS A 165 -5.54 9.40 -0.12
C HIS A 165 -5.22 8.00 -0.68
N ASP A 166 -4.29 7.24 -0.07
CA ASP A 166 -3.98 5.90 -0.54
C ASP A 166 -5.00 4.86 -0.03
N MET A 167 -5.92 4.47 -0.90
CA MET A 167 -6.87 3.39 -0.61
C MET A 167 -6.23 1.99 -0.63
N LYS A 168 -5.09 1.82 -1.31
CA LYS A 168 -4.44 0.50 -1.41
C LYS A 168 -3.90 0.10 -0.05
N ILE A 169 -3.26 1.03 0.66
CA ILE A 169 -2.82 0.92 2.05
C ILE A 169 -3.35 2.13 2.84
N PRO A 170 -4.59 2.06 3.37
CA PRO A 170 -5.20 3.15 4.12
C PRO A 170 -4.36 3.58 5.30
N HIS A 171 -4.17 4.89 5.51
CA HIS A 171 -3.42 5.41 6.65
C HIS A 171 -3.97 4.92 8.01
N HIS A 172 -5.27 4.63 8.10
CA HIS A 172 -5.89 4.03 9.28
C HIS A 172 -5.31 2.65 9.62
N SER A 173 -4.98 1.81 8.62
CA SER A 173 -4.33 0.50 8.86
C SER A 173 -2.95 0.70 9.43
N THR A 174 -2.21 1.68 8.88
CA THR A 174 -0.88 2.04 9.35
C THR A 174 -0.90 2.51 10.81
N GLN A 175 -1.84 3.40 11.16
CA GLN A 175 -2.04 3.86 12.53
C GLN A 175 -2.41 2.72 13.49
N ALA A 176 -3.24 1.77 13.04
CA ALA A 176 -3.67 0.66 13.87
C ALA A 176 -2.51 -0.25 14.27
N TRP A 177 -1.70 -0.72 13.32
CA TRP A 177 -0.58 -1.60 13.70
C TRP A 177 0.51 -0.89 14.50
N ILE A 178 0.71 0.42 14.30
CA ILE A 178 1.61 1.20 15.15
C ILE A 178 1.11 1.22 16.58
N ARG A 179 -0.20 1.37 16.79
CA ARG A 179 -0.81 1.28 18.13
C ARG A 179 -0.65 -0.12 18.73
N ASP A 180 -0.77 -1.18 17.92
CA ASP A 180 -0.55 -2.57 18.36
C ASP A 180 0.87 -2.83 18.88
N LEU A 181 1.86 -2.01 18.49
CA LEU A 181 3.22 -2.13 19.04
C LEU A 181 3.28 -1.75 20.53
N ASN A 182 2.28 -1.03 21.02
CA ASN A 182 2.12 -0.62 22.41
C ASN A 182 3.32 0.17 22.97
N TYR A 183 3.83 1.13 22.20
CA TYR A 183 4.86 2.05 22.66
C TYR A 183 4.27 3.23 23.43
N SER A 184 5.03 3.76 24.40
CA SER A 184 4.67 4.98 25.11
C SER A 184 4.66 6.18 24.17
N VAL A 185 3.62 7.00 24.25
CA VAL A 185 3.54 8.27 23.53
C VAL A 185 4.41 9.31 24.24
N VAL A 186 5.46 9.79 23.55
CA VAL A 186 6.40 10.79 24.08
C VAL A 186 6.17 12.19 23.53
N ASP A 187 5.47 12.31 22.40
CA ASP A 187 5.02 13.57 21.80
C ASP A 187 3.58 13.38 21.31
N GLN A 188 2.71 14.32 21.62
CA GLN A 188 1.29 14.22 21.28
C GLN A 188 1.07 14.47 19.78
N TRP A 189 -0.03 13.95 19.27
CA TRP A 189 -0.38 14.16 17.87
C TRP A 189 -0.52 15.66 17.56
N ARG A 190 0.07 16.09 16.45
CA ARG A 190 0.03 17.47 15.96
C ARG A 190 0.15 17.51 14.44
N SER A 191 -0.32 18.60 13.85
CA SER A 191 -0.06 18.88 12.45
C SER A 191 1.43 19.21 12.22
N TRP A 192 1.90 18.92 11.01
CA TRP A 192 3.21 19.33 10.51
C TRP A 192 3.00 20.33 9.37
N LYS A 193 3.91 21.29 9.22
CA LYS A 193 3.86 22.33 8.19
C LYS A 193 5.16 22.31 7.40
N VAL A 194 5.07 22.53 6.10
CA VAL A 194 6.22 22.81 5.24
C VAL A 194 6.28 24.31 5.05
N HIS A 195 7.44 24.91 5.30
CA HIS A 195 7.71 26.33 5.08
C HIS A 195 8.43 26.53 3.76
#